data_AF-A0A377LN29-F1
#
_entry.id   AF-A0A377LN29-F1
#
_cell.length_a   1.000
_cell.length_b   1.000
_cell.length_c   1.000
_cell.angle_alpha   90.00
_cell.angle_beta   90.00
_cell.angle_gamma   90.00
#
_symmetry.space_group_name_H-M   'P 1'
#
loop_
_entity.id
_entity.type
_entity.pdbx_description
1 polymer ?
#
loop_
_entity_poly.entity_id
_entity_poly.type
_entity_poly.pdbx_seq_one_letter_code
_entity_poly.pdbx_strand_id
1 'polypeptide(L)'
;MAIQGDVADVLAQLIPQTDATDRADWRQMVADLQREFPGAIPTEGDPLSHYGLINAVAACVDDSAIITTDVGQHQMWTAQAYPLNRPRQWLTSGGLGTMGFGLPAAVGAALANRTAR
;
A
#
# COMPACT_ATOMS: atom_id res chain seq x y z
N MET A 1 -16.95 -22.89 -7.05
CA MET A 1 -16.92 -22.50 -8.49
C MET A 1 -15.97 -21.33 -8.60
N ALA A 2 -15.04 -21.32 -9.56
CA ALA A 2 -14.08 -20.23 -9.76
C ALA A 2 -14.33 -19.59 -11.13
N ILE A 3 -14.16 -18.27 -11.23
CA ILE A 3 -14.19 -17.54 -12.51
C ILE A 3 -12.74 -17.34 -12.94
N GLN A 4 -12.38 -17.85 -14.12
CA GLN A 4 -11.04 -17.70 -14.69
C GLN A 4 -11.08 -16.63 -15.79
N GLY A 5 -10.35 -15.52 -15.59
CA GLY A 5 -10.27 -14.41 -16.53
C GLY A 5 -9.48 -13.23 -15.98
N ASP A 6 -9.27 -12.19 -16.79
CA ASP A 6 -8.74 -10.92 -16.32
C ASP A 6 -9.75 -10.26 -15.36
N VAL A 7 -9.27 -9.82 -14.19
CA VAL A 7 -10.15 -9.31 -13.14
C VAL A 7 -10.85 -8.01 -13.53
N ALA A 8 -10.25 -7.16 -14.37
CA ALA A 8 -10.88 -5.92 -14.82
C ALA A 8 -12.05 -6.23 -15.75
N ASP A 9 -11.87 -7.14 -16.72
CA ASP A 9 -12.93 -7.57 -17.64
C ASP A 9 -14.08 -8.27 -16.91
N VAL A 10 -13.76 -9.10 -15.90
CA VAL A 10 -14.75 -9.79 -15.08
C VAL A 10 -15.54 -8.80 -14.22
N LEU A 11 -14.87 -7.87 -13.54
CA LEU A 11 -15.54 -6.88 -12.69
C LEU A 11 -16.40 -5.91 -13.49
N ALA A 12 -16.00 -5.53 -14.71
CA ALA A 12 -16.80 -4.69 -15.60
C ALA A 12 -18.16 -5.32 -15.92
N GLN A 13 -18.23 -6.66 -16.00
CA GLN A 13 -19.46 -7.41 -16.24
C GLN A 13 -20.21 -7.74 -14.95
N LEU A 14 -19.50 -7.96 -13.83
CA LEU A 14 -20.09 -8.37 -12.57
C LEU A 14 -20.72 -7.20 -11.80
N ILE A 15 -20.08 -6.04 -11.76
CA ILE A 15 -20.55 -4.87 -10.98
C ILE A 15 -21.99 -4.47 -11.37
N PRO A 16 -22.39 -4.40 -12.66
CA PRO A 16 -23.76 -4.11 -13.04
C PRO A 16 -24.80 -5.14 -12.58
N GLN A 17 -24.36 -6.36 -12.24
CA GLN A 17 -25.22 -7.45 -11.76
C GLN A 17 -25.32 -7.49 -10.22
N THR A 18 -24.58 -6.63 -9.52
CA THR A 18 -24.59 -6.56 -8.05
C THR A 18 -25.43 -5.39 -7.56
N ASP A 19 -26.40 -5.67 -6.69
CA ASP A 19 -27.19 -4.64 -6.04
C ASP A 19 -26.41 -3.94 -4.93
N ALA A 20 -26.64 -2.63 -4.79
CA ALA A 20 -26.17 -1.90 -3.63
C ALA A 20 -26.94 -2.35 -2.39
N THR A 21 -26.28 -3.09 -1.50
CA THR A 21 -26.85 -3.52 -0.23
C THR A 21 -26.29 -2.69 0.91
N ASP A 22 -27.18 -2.17 1.75
CA ASP A 22 -26.76 -1.60 3.03
C ASP A 22 -26.37 -2.72 4.00
N ARG A 23 -25.11 -2.71 4.45
CA ARG A 23 -24.55 -3.72 5.36
C ARG A 23 -24.17 -3.08 6.70
N ALA A 24 -25.08 -2.31 7.28
CA ALA A 24 -24.84 -1.51 8.48
C ALA A 24 -24.25 -2.34 9.64
N ASP A 25 -24.87 -3.47 10.00
CA ASP A 25 -24.41 -4.34 11.09
C ASP A 25 -23.00 -4.89 10.83
N TRP A 26 -22.72 -5.30 9.60
CA TRP A 26 -21.38 -5.76 9.20
C TRP A 26 -20.35 -4.64 9.26
N ARG A 27 -20.69 -3.43 8.78
CA ARG A 27 -19.79 -2.27 8.86
C ARG A 27 -19.52 -1.87 10.30
N GLN A 28 -20.52 -1.98 11.17
CA GLN A 28 -20.37 -1.73 12.60
C GLN A 28 -19.41 -2.76 13.22
N MET A 29 -19.59 -4.04 12.92
CA MET A 29 -18.67 -5.10 13.35
C MET A 29 -17.22 -4.86 12.88
N VAL A 30 -17.02 -4.48 11.62
CA VAL A 30 -15.69 -4.14 11.10
C VAL A 30 -15.10 -2.93 11.85
N ALA A 31 -15.90 -1.89 12.10
CA ALA A 31 -15.46 -0.72 12.84
C ALA A 31 -15.13 -1.04 14.31
N ASP A 32 -15.86 -1.97 14.93
CA ASP A 32 -15.58 -2.46 16.28
C ASP A 32 -14.23 -3.20 16.32
N LEU A 33 -13.99 -4.11 15.36
CA LEU A 33 -12.71 -4.82 15.24
C LEU A 33 -11.53 -3.87 14.97
N GLN A 34 -11.70 -2.85 14.13
CA GLN A 34 -10.65 -1.85 13.89
C GLN A 34 -10.34 -1.03 15.13
N ARG A 35 -11.32 -0.79 16.02
CA ARG A 35 -11.12 -0.13 17.32
C ARG A 35 -10.46 -1.03 18.34
N GLU A 36 -10.80 -2.32 18.36
CA GLU A 36 -10.22 -3.31 19.27
C GLU A 36 -8.76 -3.62 18.90
N PHE A 37 -8.45 -3.66 17.60
CA PHE A 37 -7.14 -3.98 17.06
C PHE A 37 -6.59 -2.82 16.21
N PRO A 38 -6.21 -1.69 16.82
CA PRO A 38 -5.64 -0.58 16.07
C PRO A 38 -4.32 -1.00 15.39
N GLY A 39 -4.05 -0.46 14.20
CA GLY A 39 -2.81 -0.71 13.49
C GLY A 39 -1.58 -0.35 14.34
N ALA A 40 -0.49 -1.09 14.16
CA ALA A 40 0.72 -0.97 15.00
C ALA A 40 1.56 0.30 14.73
N ILE A 41 0.98 1.35 14.16
CA ILE A 41 1.67 2.59 13.80
C ILE A 41 1.48 3.57 14.97
N PRO A 42 2.55 3.96 15.68
CA PRO A 42 2.47 4.96 16.72
C PRO A 42 1.99 6.30 16.13
N THR A 43 0.92 6.86 16.68
CA THR A 43 0.35 8.17 16.28
C THR A 43 1.24 9.34 16.68
N GLU A 44 2.03 9.16 17.73
CA GLU A 44 3.02 10.10 18.23
C GLU A 44 4.38 9.40 18.22
N GLY A 45 5.42 10.05 17.72
CA GLY A 45 6.75 9.46 17.82
C GLY A 45 7.80 10.20 17.05
N ASP A 46 8.90 10.46 17.76
CA ASP A 46 10.24 10.77 17.26
C ASP A 46 10.43 10.49 15.75
N PRO A 47 10.76 11.51 14.93
CA PRO A 47 11.09 11.35 13.51
C PRO A 47 12.25 10.36 13.25
N LEU A 48 13.04 10.02 14.27
CA LEU A 48 14.12 9.04 14.20
C LEU A 48 13.67 7.60 14.49
N SER A 49 12.43 7.40 14.95
CA SER A 49 11.82 6.07 15.02
C SER A 49 11.51 5.53 13.62
N HIS A 50 11.43 4.20 13.45
CA HIS A 50 11.21 3.60 12.13
C HIS A 50 9.92 4.10 11.44
N TYR A 51 8.81 4.17 12.19
CA TYR A 51 7.55 4.72 11.66
C TYR A 51 7.59 6.24 11.52
N GLY A 52 8.22 6.95 12.47
CA GLY A 52 8.39 8.40 12.39
C GLY A 52 9.18 8.83 11.16
N LEU A 53 10.23 8.08 10.80
CA LEU A 53 11.04 8.33 9.62
C LEU A 53 10.24 8.12 8.33
N ILE A 54 9.46 7.03 8.24
CA ILE A 54 8.58 6.77 7.09
C ILE A 54 7.54 7.87 6.93
N ASN A 55 6.89 8.27 8.04
CA ASN A 55 5.90 9.35 8.04
C ASN A 55 6.52 10.70 7.66
N ALA A 56 7.72 11.00 8.16
CA ALA A 56 8.45 12.22 7.83
C ALA A 56 8.84 12.26 6.34
N VAL A 57 9.29 11.15 5.77
CA VAL A 57 9.56 11.03 4.33
C VAL A 57 8.28 11.22 3.52
N ALA A 58 7.18 10.57 3.92
CA ALA A 58 5.88 10.73 3.26
C ALA A 58 5.39 12.18 3.29
N ALA A 59 5.62 12.93 4.36
CA ALA A 59 5.26 14.34 4.46
C ALA A 59 6.11 15.27 3.56
N CYS A 60 7.27 14.81 3.08
CA CYS A 60 8.17 15.58 2.20
C CYS A 60 7.85 15.42 0.70
N VAL A 61 6.97 14.50 0.33
CA VAL A 61 6.63 14.19 -1.06
C VAL A 61 5.12 14.16 -1.26
N ASP A 62 4.68 14.27 -2.52
CA ASP A 62 3.27 14.14 -2.87
C ASP A 62 2.94 12.72 -3.38
N ASP A 63 1.67 12.47 -3.70
CA ASP A 63 1.20 11.18 -4.19
C ASP A 63 1.86 10.76 -5.52
N SER A 64 2.56 11.64 -6.24
CA SER A 64 3.27 11.27 -7.48
C SER A 64 4.53 10.45 -7.21
N ALA A 65 5.08 10.49 -5.99
CA ALA A 65 6.31 9.79 -5.64
C ALA A 65 6.19 8.27 -5.81
N ILE A 66 7.24 7.62 -6.33
CA ILE A 66 7.32 6.15 -6.42
C ILE A 66 8.15 5.65 -5.24
N ILE A 67 7.58 4.72 -4.47
CA ILE A 67 8.25 4.16 -3.30
C ILE A 67 8.80 2.79 -3.68
N THR A 68 10.08 2.58 -3.37
CA THR A 68 10.75 1.29 -3.52
C THR A 68 11.35 0.87 -2.19
N THR A 69 11.27 -0.40 -1.80
CA THR A 69 12.03 -0.92 -0.65
C THR A 69 12.86 -2.10 -1.07
N ASP A 70 13.93 -2.27 -0.32
CA ASP A 70 14.54 -3.57 -0.18
C ASP A 70 13.69 -4.53 0.67
N VAL A 71 14.19 -5.72 0.96
CA VAL A 71 13.53 -6.75 1.76
C VAL A 71 14.06 -6.74 3.20
N GLY A 72 13.17 -6.71 4.18
CA GLY A 72 13.53 -6.62 5.60
C GLY A 72 12.41 -5.98 6.43
N GLN A 73 12.69 -5.64 7.70
CA GLN A 73 11.68 -5.01 8.56
C GLN A 73 11.18 -3.67 8.00
N HIS A 74 12.07 -2.90 7.36
CA HIS A 74 11.72 -1.63 6.72
C HIS A 74 10.71 -1.79 5.57
N GLN A 75 10.67 -2.95 4.91
CA GLN A 75 9.64 -3.28 3.92
C GLN A 75 8.25 -3.32 4.58
N MET A 76 8.15 -3.98 5.73
CA MET A 76 6.88 -4.12 6.47
C MET A 76 6.48 -2.80 7.11
N TRP A 77 7.40 -2.07 7.72
CA TRP A 77 7.11 -0.75 8.28
C TRP A 77 6.63 0.22 7.21
N THR A 78 7.26 0.21 6.02
CA THR A 78 6.82 1.03 4.89
C THR A 78 5.42 0.63 4.43
N ALA A 79 5.14 -0.67 4.30
CA ALA A 79 3.82 -1.16 3.92
C ALA A 79 2.73 -0.86 4.96
N GLN A 80 3.09 -0.75 6.24
CA GLN A 80 2.17 -0.40 7.32
C GLN A 80 1.91 1.10 7.39
N ALA A 81 2.96 1.93 7.32
CA ALA A 81 2.87 3.36 7.63
C ALA A 81 2.85 4.31 6.44
N TYR A 82 3.44 3.97 5.30
CA TYR A 82 3.46 4.88 4.16
C TYR A 82 2.06 5.01 3.53
N PRO A 83 1.53 6.23 3.29
CA PRO A 83 0.22 6.43 2.68
C PRO A 83 0.24 6.14 1.17
N LEU A 84 0.07 4.87 0.81
CA LEU A 84 0.06 4.40 -0.58
C LEU A 84 -1.32 4.62 -1.23
N ASN A 85 -1.49 5.73 -1.95
CA ASN A 85 -2.79 6.21 -2.43
C ASN A 85 -3.02 6.02 -3.95
N ARG A 86 -2.04 5.53 -4.71
CA ARG A 86 -2.19 5.34 -6.18
C ARG A 86 -1.73 3.96 -6.68
N PRO A 87 -2.31 3.46 -7.79
CA PRO A 87 -1.82 2.25 -8.44
C PRO A 87 -0.37 2.43 -8.92
N ARG A 88 0.40 1.32 -8.89
CA ARG A 88 1.81 1.28 -9.31
C ARG A 88 2.70 2.31 -8.57
N GLN A 89 2.34 2.70 -7.35
CA GLN A 89 3.17 3.53 -6.47
C GLN A 89 4.22 2.72 -5.74
N TRP A 90 3.86 1.48 -5.38
CA TRP A 90 4.61 0.66 -4.46
C TRP A 90 5.34 -0.48 -5.18
N LEU A 91 6.68 -0.41 -5.22
CA LEU A 91 7.51 -1.42 -5.88
C LEU A 91 8.35 -2.16 -4.82
N THR A 92 8.06 -3.44 -4.62
CA THR A 92 8.75 -4.26 -3.62
C THR A 92 8.86 -5.71 -4.05
N SER A 93 9.91 -6.40 -3.60
CA SER A 93 10.08 -7.83 -3.88
C SER A 93 9.30 -8.67 -2.86
N GLY A 94 8.10 -9.10 -3.24
CA GLY A 94 7.21 -9.91 -2.39
C GLY A 94 7.49 -11.41 -2.46
N GLY A 95 7.17 -12.04 -3.60
CA GLY A 95 7.16 -13.51 -3.71
C GLY A 95 8.53 -14.19 -3.51
N LEU A 96 9.58 -13.67 -4.14
CA LEU A 96 10.95 -14.21 -3.99
C LEU A 96 11.69 -13.60 -2.79
N GLY A 97 11.31 -12.40 -2.34
CA GLY A 97 11.96 -11.73 -1.22
C GLY A 97 13.44 -11.39 -1.49
N THR A 98 13.76 -10.90 -2.70
CA THR A 98 15.14 -10.60 -3.10
C THR A 98 15.70 -9.35 -2.41
N MET A 99 16.65 -9.55 -1.49
CA MET A 99 17.46 -8.45 -0.95
C MET A 99 18.34 -7.82 -2.04
N GLY A 100 18.54 -6.51 -2.00
CA GLY A 100 19.16 -5.70 -3.05
C GLY A 100 18.19 -5.21 -4.12
N PHE A 101 16.88 -5.48 -4.02
CA PHE A 101 15.89 -5.08 -5.03
C PHE A 101 15.66 -3.56 -5.09
N GLY A 102 15.65 -2.90 -3.92
CA GLY A 102 15.15 -1.53 -3.78
C GLY A 102 15.83 -0.51 -4.70
N LEU A 103 17.17 -0.43 -4.63
CA LEU A 103 17.93 0.55 -5.41
C LEU A 103 17.81 0.38 -6.94
N PRO A 104 18.08 -0.79 -7.54
CA PRO A 104 17.93 -0.95 -8.99
C PRO A 104 16.48 -0.78 -9.45
N ALA A 105 15.49 -1.16 -8.64
CA ALA A 105 14.09 -0.88 -8.93
C ALA A 105 13.79 0.63 -8.94
N ALA A 106 14.35 1.39 -8.00
CA ALA A 106 14.21 2.85 -7.95
C ALA A 106 14.79 3.52 -9.20
N VAL A 107 15.98 3.10 -9.64
CA VAL A 107 16.61 3.60 -10.87
C VAL A 107 15.72 3.31 -12.09
N GLY A 108 15.20 2.08 -12.20
CA GLY A 108 14.28 1.71 -13.27
C GLY A 108 12.99 2.54 -13.26
N ALA A 109 12.42 2.76 -12.08
CA ALA A 109 11.22 3.58 -11.90
C ALA A 109 11.44 5.04 -12.31
N ALA A 110 12.56 5.64 -11.91
CA ALA A 110 12.94 7.00 -12.29
C ALA A 110 13.18 7.16 -13.81
N LEU A 111 13.75 6.13 -14.45
CA LEU A 111 13.90 6.11 -15.92
C LEU A 111 12.54 6.03 -16.63
N ALA A 112 11.60 5.26 -16.10
CA ALA A 112 10.26 5.11 -16.65
C ALA A 112 9.36 6.34 -16.41
N ASN A 113 9.53 7.02 -15.28
CA ASN A 113 8.73 8.19 -14.87
C ASN A 113 9.63 9.35 -14.46
N ARG A 114 10.10 10.11 -15.46
CA ARG A 114 11.04 11.22 -15.26
C ARG A 114 10.50 12.42 -14.46
N THR A 115 9.18 12.46 -14.24
CA THR A 115 8.51 13.53 -13.49
C THR A 115 8.09 13.12 -12.09
N ALA A 116 8.08 11.81 -11.79
CA ALA A 116 7.83 11.32 -10.44
C ALA A 116 9.08 11.60 -9.59
N ARG A 117 8.87 12.12 -8.38
CA ARG A 117 9.95 12.35 -7.40
C ARG A 117 10.27 11.12 -6.58
#